data_AF-A0AAV2FM21-F1
#
_entry.id   AF-A0AAV2FM21-F1
#
_cell.length_a   1.000
_cell.length_b   1.000
_cell.length_c   1.000
_cell.angle_alpha   90.00
_cell.angle_beta   90.00
_cell.angle_gamma   90.00
#
_symmetry.space_group_name_H-M   'P 1'
#
loop_
_entity.id
_entity.type
_entity.pdbx_description
1 polymer ?
#
loop_
_entity_poly.entity_id
_entity_poly.type
_entity_poly.pdbx_seq_one_letter_code
_entity_poly.pdbx_strand_id
1 'polypeptide(L)' 'MEEEEYEFLRELWRWKGPSRVKHFLWLVLHHRLMTNKERVEHKLTMNCNFKRGNGSKKTVEHISRDCRRTKGV' A
#
# COMPACT_ATOMS: atom_id res chain seq x y z
N MET A 1 12.78 -7.08 13.62
CA MET A 1 11.83 -6.46 12.68
C MET A 1 12.46 -5.29 11.95
N GLU A 2 13.12 -4.34 12.64
CA GLU A 2 13.79 -3.20 11.97
C GLU A 2 14.98 -3.59 11.07
N GLU A 3 15.74 -4.62 11.44
CA GLU A 3 16.94 -5.05 10.70
C GLU A 3 16.60 -5.65 9.32
N GLU A 4 15.52 -6.42 9.25
CA GLU A 4 14.99 -7.01 8.01
C GLU A 4 14.45 -5.94 7.05
N GLU A 5 13.78 -4.92 7.59
CA GLU A 5 13.30 -3.77 6.82
C GLU A 5 14.47 -2.98 6.22
N TYR A 6 15.54 -2.76 6.98
CA TYR A 6 16.72 -2.04 6.51
C TYR A 6 17.49 -2.79 5.41
N GLU A 7 17.60 -4.12 5.50
CA GLU A 7 18.12 -4.94 4.40
C GLU A 7 17.27 -4.84 3.14
N PHE A 8 15.94 -4.97 3.27
CA PHE A 8 15.04 -4.85 2.11
C PHE A 8 15.15 -3.47 1.44
N LEU A 9 15.24 -2.40 2.22
CA LEU A 9 15.42 -1.04 1.70
C LEU A 9 16.74 -0.90 0.94
N ARG A 10 17.84 -1.48 1.45
CA ARG A 10 19.13 -1.49 0.74
C ARG A 10 19.02 -2.20 -0.61
N GLU A 11 18.36 -3.35 -0.66
CA GLU A 11 18.14 -4.07 -1.91
C GLU A 11 17.24 -3.29 -2.89
N LEU A 12 16.15 -2.71 -2.38
CA LEU A 12 15.22 -1.91 -3.18
C LEU A 12 15.90 -0.74 -3.89
N TRP A 13 16.80 -0.04 -3.21
CA TRP A 13 17.52 1.08 -3.81
C TRP A 13 18.59 0.65 -4.80
N ARG A 14 19.23 -0.52 -4.58
CA ARG A 14 20.18 -1.14 -5.51
C ARG A 14 19.53 -1.68 -6.78
N TRP A 15 18.27 -2.08 -6.71
CA TRP A 15 17.53 -2.62 -7.85
C TRP A 15 17.46 -1.62 -9.01
N LYS A 16 17.77 -2.07 -10.25
CA LYS A 16 17.79 -1.25 -11.48
C LYS A 16 16.40 -1.07 -12.11
N GLY A 17 15.37 -0.86 -11.28
CA GLY A 17 14.01 -0.58 -11.75
C GLY A 17 13.68 0.90 -11.89
N PRO A 18 12.51 1.24 -12.47
CA PRO A 18 12.04 2.62 -12.57
C PRO A 18 11.90 3.27 -11.19
N SER A 19 12.34 4.52 -11.06
CA SER A 19 12.32 5.26 -9.79
C SER A 19 10.92 5.32 -9.15
N ARG A 20 9.86 5.39 -9.97
CA ARG A 20 8.47 5.42 -9.50
C ARG A 20 8.08 4.10 -8.79
N VAL A 21 8.59 2.96 -9.24
CA VAL A 21 8.31 1.66 -8.60
C VAL A 21 9.05 1.55 -7.26
N LYS A 22 10.29 2.04 -7.18
CA LYS A 22 11.04 2.09 -5.90
C LYS A 22 10.32 2.94 -4.85
N HIS A 23 9.89 4.14 -5.25
CA HIS A 23 9.13 5.03 -4.36
C HIS A 23 7.80 4.39 -3.92
N PHE A 24 7.10 3.72 -4.84
CA PHE A 24 5.88 3.00 -4.48
C PHE A 24 6.15 1.92 -3.43
N LEU A 25 7.17 1.07 -3.63
CA LEU A 25 7.53 0.01 -2.68
C LEU A 25 7.97 0.58 -1.33
N TRP A 26 8.72 1.69 -1.32
CA TRP A 26 9.07 2.41 -0.09
C TRP A 26 7.81 2.86 0.68
N LEU A 27 6.82 3.41 -0.01
CA LEU A 27 5.53 3.81 0.60
C LEU A 27 4.74 2.61 1.13
N VAL A 28 4.79 1.47 0.44
CA VAL A 28 4.15 0.22 0.88
C VAL A 28 4.74 -0.25 2.21
N LEU A 29 6.07 -0.36 2.29
CA LEU A 29 6.78 -0.85 3.48
C LEU A 29 6.49 0.01 4.71
N HIS A 30 6.51 1.34 4.55
CA HIS A 30 6.32 2.26 5.67
C HIS A 30 4.83 2.49 6.01
N HIS A 31 3.90 1.75 5.39
CA HIS A 31 2.46 1.97 5.52
C HIS A 31 2.03 3.42 5.23
N ARG A 32 2.76 4.11 4.34
CA ARG A 32 2.55 5.53 3.97
C ARG A 32 1.76 5.70 2.67
N LEU A 33 1.24 4.62 2.12
CA LEU A 33 0.36 4.70 0.96
C LEU A 33 -0.94 5.39 1.36
N MET A 34 -1.30 6.44 0.63
CA MET A 34 -2.52 7.21 0.91
C MET A 34 -3.76 6.40 0.47
N THR A 35 -4.14 5.44 1.30
CA THR A 35 -5.31 4.61 1.09
C THR A 35 -6.60 5.38 1.41
N ASN A 36 -7.77 4.83 1.03
CA ASN A 36 -9.04 5.44 1.42
C ASN A 36 -9.23 5.48 2.94
N LYS A 37 -8.64 4.53 3.68
CA LYS A 37 -8.63 4.54 5.14
C LYS A 37 -7.83 5.75 5.63
N GLU A 38 -6.62 5.93 5.10
CA GLU A 38 -5.72 6.99 5.53
C GLU A 38 -6.27 8.36 5.14
N ARG A 39 -6.99 8.47 4.02
CA ARG A 39 -7.72 9.70 3.66
C ARG A 39 -8.82 10.06 4.66
N VAL A 40 -9.47 9.07 5.29
CA VAL A 40 -10.44 9.33 6.37
C VAL A 40 -9.71 9.74 7.65
N GLU A 41 -8.61 9.06 8.00
CA GLU A 41 -7.81 9.41 9.19
C GLU A 41 -7.23 10.84 9.10
N HIS A 42 -6.80 11.25 7.89
CA HIS A 42 -6.36 12.61 7.60
C HIS A 42 -7.52 13.61 7.36
N LYS A 43 -8.78 13.21 7.56
CA LYS A 43 -9.99 14.04 7.36
C LYS A 43 -10.11 14.64 5.95
N LEU A 44 -9.47 14.02 4.95
CA LEU A 44 -9.54 14.40 3.55
C LEU A 44 -10.79 13.84 2.86
N THR A 45 -11.48 12.89 3.48
CA THR A 45 -12.77 12.37 3.04
C THR A 45 -13.57 11.83 4.22
N MET A 46 -14.90 11.78 4.09
CA MET A 46 -15.80 11.27 5.13
C MET A 46 -16.15 9.79 4.97
N ASN A 47 -15.76 9.18 3.85
CA ASN A 47 -16.12 7.80 3.54
C ASN A 47 -14.93 7.02 2.99
N CYS A 48 -14.48 6.01 3.73
CA CYS A 48 -13.44 5.08 3.29
C CYS A 48 -14.02 3.84 2.59
N ASN A 49 -15.35 3.71 2.52
CA ASN A 49 -16.00 2.52 2.02
C ASN A 49 -15.77 2.37 0.52
N PHE A 50 -15.35 1.17 0.15
CA PHE A 50 -15.30 0.79 -1.23
C PHE A 50 -16.70 0.44 -1.72
N LYS A 51 -17.25 1.19 -2.68
CA LYS A 51 -18.61 0.98 -3.24
C LYS A 51 -18.88 -0.44 -3.79
N ARG A 52 -17.88 -1.30 -3.93
CA ARG A 52 -17.96 -2.58 -4.66
C ARG A 52 -17.37 -3.79 -3.92
N GLY A 53 -17.04 -3.65 -2.64
CA GLY A 53 -16.61 -4.77 -1.80
C GLY A 53 -17.26 -4.59 -0.43
N ASN A 54 -17.79 -5.67 0.13
CA ASN A 54 -18.62 -5.75 1.36
C ASN A 54 -18.08 -4.99 2.58
N GLY A 55 -18.03 -3.65 2.55
CA GLY A 55 -17.60 -2.80 3.66
C GLY A 55 -16.11 -2.86 4.02
N SER A 56 -15.26 -3.57 3.27
CA SER A 56 -13.83 -3.66 3.60
C SER A 56 -13.12 -2.34 3.29
N LYS A 57 -12.55 -1.70 4.32
CA LYS A 57 -11.66 -0.54 4.18
C LYS A 57 -10.48 -0.95 3.30
N LYS A 58 -10.12 -0.12 2.32
CA LYS A 58 -8.93 -0.38 1.51
C LYS A 58 -7.69 -0.05 2.34
N THR A 59 -7.08 -1.04 2.99
CA THR A 59 -5.74 -0.95 3.56
C THR A 59 -4.69 -1.30 2.50
N VAL A 60 -3.41 -1.04 2.79
CA VAL A 60 -2.29 -1.39 1.88
C VAL A 60 -2.30 -2.90 1.59
N GLU A 61 -2.52 -3.72 2.61
CA GLU A 61 -2.65 -5.19 2.52
C GLU A 61 -3.82 -5.59 1.62
N HIS A 62 -4.99 -4.95 1.82
CA HIS A 62 -6.17 -5.24 1.00
C HIS A 62 -5.92 -4.92 -0.48
N ILE A 63 -5.25 -3.81 -0.80
CA ILE A 63 -4.98 -3.43 -2.19
C ILE A 63 -3.91 -4.35 -2.80
N SER A 64 -2.89 -4.72 -2.03
CA SER A 64 -1.72 -5.46 -2.53
C SER A 64 -1.93 -6.97 -2.60
N ARG A 65 -2.64 -7.58 -1.63
CA ARG A 65 -2.75 -9.05 -1.49
C ARG A 65 -4.20 -9.56 -1.52
N ASP A 66 -5.11 -8.90 -0.81
CA ASP A 66 -6.43 -9.48 -0.50
C ASP A 66 -7.56 -8.97 -1.40
N CYS A 67 -7.25 -8.10 -2.36
CA CYS A 67 -8.26 -7.54 -3.24
C CYS A 67 -8.82 -8.67 -4.11
N ARG A 68 -10.08 -9.05 -3.91
CA ARG A 68 -10.75 -10.04 -4.79
C ARG A 68 -10.70 -9.71 -6.28
N ARG A 69 -10.48 -8.43 -6.65
CA ARG A 69 -10.29 -8.00 -8.04
C ARG A 69 -8.95 -8.42 -8.65
N THR A 70 -7.90 -8.67 -7.86
CA THR A 70 -6.59 -9.13 -8.38
C THR A 70 -6.49 -10.65 -8.46
N LYS A 71 -7.39 -11.38 -7.80
CA LYS A 71 -7.46 -12.85 -7.85
C LYS A 71 -8.09 -13.44 -9.13
N GLY A 72 -8.23 -12.64 -10.19
CA GLY A 72 -8.97 -13.01 -11.39
C GLY A 72 -8.31 -12.52 -12.69
N VAL A 73 -6.99 -12.66 -12.79
CA VAL A 73 -6.23 -12.63 -14.04
C VAL A 73 -5.43 -13.93 -14.12
#